data_AF-A0A818UKB5-F1
#
_entry.id   AF-A0A818UKB5-F1
#
_cell.length_a   1.000
_cell.length_b   1.000
_cell.length_c   1.000
_cell.angle_alpha   90.00
_cell.angle_beta   90.00
_cell.angle_gamma   90.00
#
_symmetry.space_group_name_H-M   'P 1'
#
loop_
_entity.id
_entity.type
_entity.pdbx_description
1 polymer ?
#
loop_
_entity_poly.entity_id
_entity_poly.type
_entity_poly.pdbx_seq_one_letter_code
_entity_poly.pdbx_strand_id
1 'polypeptide(L)'
;MTRLAFLLFILTILSRSIKTIIYRPVVLMHGIVAFTSDMNELAGWLQTSFPGIYIVSIEIGNNFDDSFLWSLDKQVEHFCTRICNDIHLQQGFNMLEFSQRSLIVRDAVE
;
A
#
# COMPACT_ATOMS: atom_id res chain seq x y z
N MET A 1 35.84 2.19 -38.37
CA MET A 1 34.75 2.95 -37.70
C MET A 1 33.41 2.19 -37.65
N THR A 2 33.06 1.37 -38.64
CA THR A 2 31.77 0.68 -38.74
C THR A 2 31.56 -0.48 -37.74
N ARG A 3 32.59 -1.27 -37.44
CA ARG A 3 32.48 -2.41 -36.48
C ARG A 3 32.30 -1.98 -35.02
N LEU A 4 32.92 -0.87 -34.62
CA LEU A 4 32.79 -0.31 -33.27
C LEU A 4 31.39 0.28 -33.04
N ALA A 5 30.86 1.00 -34.04
CA ALA A 5 29.49 1.51 -34.01
C ALA A 5 28.46 0.37 -33.95
N PHE A 6 28.69 -0.73 -34.67
CA PHE A 6 27.84 -1.92 -34.62
C PHE A 6 27.88 -2.62 -33.25
N LEU A 7 29.06 -2.71 -32.63
CA LEU A 7 29.20 -3.26 -31.28
C LEU A 7 28.52 -2.39 -30.22
N LEU A 8 28.65 -1.07 -30.31
CA LEU A 8 27.95 -0.12 -29.43
C LEU A 8 26.43 -0.22 -29.61
N PHE A 9 25.95 -0.38 -30.85
CA PHE A 9 24.54 -0.58 -31.15
C PHE A 9 23.99 -1.89 -30.55
N ILE A 10 24.73 -3.00 -30.65
CA ILE A 10 24.39 -4.29 -30.02
C ILE A 10 24.37 -4.15 -28.48
N LEU A 11 25.35 -3.45 -27.89
CA LEU A 11 25.39 -3.21 -26.44
C LEU A 11 24.16 -2.41 -25.95
N THR A 12 23.73 -1.40 -26.71
CA THR A 12 22.54 -0.61 -26.37
C THR A 12 21.21 -1.38 -26.50
N ILE A 13 21.15 -2.39 -27.38
CA ILE A 13 19.97 -3.27 -27.50
C ILE A 13 19.95 -4.28 -26.34
N LEU A 14 21.12 -4.81 -25.96
CA LEU A 14 21.27 -5.76 -24.86
C LEU A 14 21.13 -5.10 -23.47
N SER A 15 21.34 -3.80 -23.36
CA SER A 15 21.10 -3.03 -22.13
C SER A 15 19.62 -2.68 -21.90
N ARG A 16 18.67 -3.29 -22.63
CA ARG A 16 17.25 -3.15 -22.31
C ARG A 16 17.04 -3.66 -20.89
N SER A 17 16.83 -2.70 -19.98
CA SER A 17 16.62 -2.93 -18.56
C SER A 17 15.54 -3.98 -18.34
N ILE A 18 15.83 -4.98 -17.52
CA ILE A 18 14.78 -5.80 -16.91
C ILE A 18 13.91 -4.80 -16.15
N LYS A 19 12.69 -4.56 -16.63
CA LYS A 19 11.72 -3.77 -15.87
C LYS A 19 11.33 -4.61 -14.66
N THR A 20 11.88 -4.27 -13.51
CA THR A 20 11.30 -4.71 -12.24
C THR A 20 9.87 -4.19 -12.20
N ILE A 21 8.92 -5.11 -12.06
CA ILE A 21 7.53 -4.74 -11.88
C ILE A 21 7.43 -4.15 -10.48
N ILE A 22 7.25 -2.83 -10.41
CA ILE A 22 6.98 -2.13 -9.15
C ILE A 22 5.48 -2.00 -9.04
N TYR A 23 4.88 -2.81 -8.16
CA TYR A 23 3.47 -2.72 -7.85
C TYR A 23 3.19 -1.48 -7.00
N ARG A 24 2.03 -0.85 -7.22
CA ARG A 24 1.54 0.19 -6.33
C ARG A 24 1.29 -0.43 -4.95
N PRO A 25 1.78 0.18 -3.85
CA PRO A 25 1.51 -0.27 -2.49
C PRO A 25 0.03 -0.51 -2.22
N VAL A 26 -0.28 -1.40 -1.28
CA VAL A 26 -1.64 -1.63 -0.81
C VAL A 26 -1.72 -1.39 0.69
N VAL A 27 -2.68 -0.57 1.09
CA VAL A 27 -3.04 -0.37 2.50
C VAL A 27 -4.30 -1.18 2.78
N LEU A 28 -4.25 -2.02 3.81
CA LEU A 28 -5.39 -2.80 4.30
C LEU A 28 -5.93 -2.15 5.58
N MET A 29 -7.25 -2.10 5.73
CA MET A 29 -7.89 -1.70 6.99
C MET A 29 -9.07 -2.59 7.33
N HIS A 30 -8.96 -3.25 8.48
CA HIS A 30 -9.99 -4.15 9.02
C HIS A 30 -11.22 -3.38 9.50
N GLY A 31 -12.36 -4.06 9.62
CA GLY A 31 -13.58 -3.49 10.20
C GLY A 31 -13.45 -3.08 11.66
N ILE A 32 -14.52 -2.52 12.23
CA ILE A 32 -14.56 -2.26 13.68
C ILE A 32 -14.48 -3.58 14.48
N VAL A 33 -13.87 -3.55 15.67
CA VAL A 33 -13.77 -4.72 16.57
C VAL A 33 -13.08 -5.93 15.91
N ALA A 34 -12.16 -5.65 14.99
CA ALA A 34 -11.28 -6.61 14.34
C ALA A 34 -9.82 -6.15 14.52
N PHE A 35 -8.86 -6.97 14.08
CA PHE A 35 -7.44 -6.73 14.25
C PHE A 35 -6.72 -6.73 12.90
N THR A 36 -5.53 -6.12 12.85
CA THR A 36 -4.65 -6.23 11.67
C THR A 36 -4.28 -7.68 11.33
N SER A 37 -4.23 -8.58 12.32
CA SER A 37 -4.01 -10.01 12.11
C SER A 37 -5.10 -10.68 11.27
N ASP A 38 -6.33 -10.16 11.30
CA ASP A 38 -7.44 -10.70 10.51
C ASP A 38 -7.24 -10.43 9.01
N MET A 39 -6.35 -9.50 8.65
CA MET A 39 -6.00 -9.18 7.27
C MET A 39 -4.84 -10.02 6.73
N ASN A 40 -4.22 -10.89 7.54
CA ASN A 40 -3.02 -11.65 7.16
C ASN A 40 -3.25 -12.59 5.97
N GLU A 41 -4.42 -13.24 5.90
CA GLU A 41 -4.74 -14.13 4.78
C GLU A 41 -4.82 -13.37 3.45
N LEU A 42 -5.53 -12.23 3.44
CA LEU A 42 -5.61 -11.36 2.27
C LEU A 42 -4.23 -10.80 1.90
N ALA A 43 -3.45 -10.34 2.88
CA ALA A 43 -2.09 -9.87 2.64
C ALA A 43 -1.23 -10.98 2.00
N GLY A 44 -1.32 -12.22 2.50
CA GLY A 44 -0.61 -13.37 1.95
C GLY A 44 -1.02 -13.70 0.51
N TRP A 45 -2.32 -13.61 0.20
CA TRP A 45 -2.81 -13.78 -1.17
C TRP A 45 -2.26 -12.70 -2.09
N LEU A 46 -2.29 -11.43 -1.68
CA LEU A 46 -1.72 -10.32 -2.45
C LEU A 46 -0.21 -10.47 -2.66
N GLN A 47 0.54 -10.87 -1.63
CA GLN A 47 1.99 -11.13 -1.75
C GLN A 47 2.28 -12.27 -2.74
N THR A 48 1.45 -13.31 -2.74
CA THR A 48 1.59 -14.46 -3.65
C THR A 48 1.23 -14.08 -5.08
N SER A 49 0.15 -13.32 -5.28
CA SER A 49 -0.29 -12.88 -6.61
C SER A 49 0.56 -11.76 -7.20
N PHE A 50 1.18 -10.93 -6.36
CA PHE A 50 1.99 -9.77 -6.75
C PHE A 50 3.35 -9.80 -6.04
N PRO A 51 4.30 -10.64 -6.48
CA PRO A 51 5.56 -10.81 -5.79
C PRO A 51 6.34 -9.49 -5.64
N GLY A 52 6.70 -9.14 -4.41
CA GLY A 52 7.43 -7.90 -4.10
C GLY A 52 6.56 -6.64 -3.93
N ILE A 53 5.23 -6.77 -3.94
CA ILE A 53 4.34 -5.67 -3.56
C ILE A 53 4.55 -5.25 -2.09
N TYR A 54 4.49 -3.95 -1.82
CA TYR A 54 4.44 -3.43 -0.45
C TYR A 54 2.99 -3.46 0.06
N ILE A 55 2.77 -4.12 1.18
CA ILE A 55 1.44 -4.18 1.83
C ILE A 55 1.61 -3.79 3.29
N VAL A 56 0.74 -2.92 3.78
CA VAL A 56 0.67 -2.53 5.19
C VAL A 56 -0.77 -2.61 5.67
N SER A 57 -0.98 -3.24 6.83
CA SER A 57 -2.28 -3.23 7.51
C SER A 57 -2.27 -2.13 8.56
N ILE A 58 -3.20 -1.17 8.45
CA ILE A 58 -3.32 -0.06 9.40
C ILE A 58 -4.31 -0.40 10.49
N GLU A 59 -3.90 -0.07 11.70
CA GLU A 59 -4.69 -0.19 12.91
C GLU A 59 -5.13 1.19 13.41
N ILE A 60 -6.41 1.32 13.78
CA ILE A 60 -6.96 2.56 14.36
C ILE A 60 -7.05 2.39 15.87
N GLY A 61 -6.23 3.17 16.60
CA GLY A 61 -6.15 3.10 18.05
C GLY A 61 -5.79 1.69 18.54
N ASN A 62 -6.53 1.18 19.52
CA ASN A 62 -6.36 -0.14 20.13
C ASN A 62 -7.35 -1.23 19.64
N ASN A 63 -7.98 -1.04 18.48
CA ASN A 63 -8.98 -1.94 17.85
C ASN A 63 -10.35 -2.04 18.50
N PHE A 64 -10.43 -2.01 19.82
CA PHE A 64 -11.64 -2.31 20.55
C PHE A 64 -12.29 -1.02 21.04
N ASP A 65 -11.68 -0.41 22.05
CA ASP A 65 -12.24 0.76 22.73
C ASP A 65 -12.16 1.97 21.81
N ASP A 66 -11.03 2.18 21.15
CA ASP A 66 -10.81 3.36 20.31
C ASP A 66 -11.66 3.33 19.02
N SER A 67 -11.98 2.16 18.49
CA SER A 67 -12.89 2.01 17.34
C SER A 67 -14.30 2.51 17.65
N PHE A 68 -14.70 2.48 18.93
CA PHE A 68 -16.04 2.85 19.39
C PHE A 68 -16.07 4.22 20.08
N LEU A 69 -15.00 4.57 20.81
CA LEU A 69 -14.94 5.76 21.66
C LEU A 69 -14.36 6.98 20.94
N TRP A 70 -13.51 6.79 19.92
CA TRP A 70 -13.00 7.94 19.16
C TRP A 70 -14.04 8.46 18.20
N SER A 71 -14.15 9.80 18.10
CA SER A 71 -14.89 10.44 17.01
C SER A 71 -14.30 10.05 15.66
N LEU A 72 -15.12 10.07 14.61
CA LEU A 72 -14.67 9.79 13.25
C LEU A 72 -13.50 10.70 12.85
N ASP A 73 -13.58 12.00 13.16
CA ASP A 73 -12.51 12.97 12.87
C ASP A 73 -11.17 12.54 13.47
N LYS A 74 -11.16 12.05 14.72
CA LYS A 74 -9.94 11.57 15.36
C LYS A 74 -9.41 10.28 14.71
N GLN A 75 -10.31 9.41 14.25
CA GLN A 75 -9.92 8.21 13.50
C GLN A 75 -9.33 8.56 12.14
N VAL A 76 -9.87 9.57 11.45
CA VAL A 76 -9.35 10.12 10.19
C VAL A 76 -8.00 10.76 10.40
N GLU A 77 -7.84 11.62 11.41
CA GLU A 77 -6.55 12.22 11.75
C GLU A 77 -5.48 11.16 12.02
N HIS A 78 -5.83 10.13 12.81
CA HIS A 78 -4.94 9.02 13.10
C HIS A 78 -4.57 8.24 11.83
N PHE A 79 -5.55 7.95 10.98
CA PHE A 79 -5.32 7.30 9.69
C PHE A 79 -4.38 8.12 8.79
N CYS A 80 -4.68 9.39 8.58
CA CYS A 80 -3.86 10.31 7.78
C CYS A 80 -2.44 10.40 8.33
N THR A 81 -2.28 10.49 9.65
CA THR A 81 -0.96 10.50 10.29
C THR A 81 -0.17 9.23 10.00
N ARG A 82 -0.81 8.05 10.03
CA ARG A 82 -0.16 6.79 9.69
C ARG A 82 0.26 6.75 8.21
N ILE A 83 -0.62 7.18 7.31
CA ILE A 83 -0.36 7.21 5.86
C ILE A 83 0.79 8.17 5.54
N CYS A 84 0.73 9.40 6.04
CA CYS A 84 1.71 10.45 5.75
C CYS A 84 3.10 10.15 6.31
N ASN A 85 3.21 9.33 7.36
CA ASN A 85 4.49 8.94 7.95
C ASN A 85 5.14 7.73 7.27
N ASP A 86 4.41 7.03 6.39
CA ASP A 86 4.97 5.91 5.65
C ASP A 86 5.56 6.39 4.32
N ILE A 87 6.89 6.28 4.20
CA ILE A 87 7.62 6.70 2.99
C ILE A 87 7.23 5.91 1.74
N HIS A 88 6.72 4.69 1.88
CA HIS A 88 6.37 3.84 0.74
C HIS A 88 5.05 4.30 0.10
N LEU A 89 4.20 5.01 0.84
CA LEU A 89 2.87 5.42 0.40
C LEU A 89 2.84 6.79 -0.29
N GLN A 90 3.93 7.56 -0.23
CA GLN A 90 4.02 8.95 -0.70
C GLN A 90 3.81 9.11 -2.21
N GLN A 91 4.08 8.07 -3.00
CA GLN A 91 3.84 8.05 -4.45
C GLN A 91 2.49 7.43 -4.84
N GLY A 92 1.58 7.36 -3.87
CA GLY A 92 0.26 6.80 -4.01
C GLY A 92 0.22 5.30 -3.71
N PHE A 93 -0.95 4.85 -3.31
CA PHE A 93 -1.24 3.48 -2.90
C PHE A 93 -2.67 3.12 -3.35
N ASN A 94 -2.99 1.83 -3.28
CA ASN A 94 -4.37 1.34 -3.35
C ASN A 94 -4.85 1.08 -1.92
N MET A 95 -6.13 1.33 -1.66
CA MET A 95 -6.76 1.08 -0.38
C MET A 95 -7.72 -0.11 -0.50
N LEU A 96 -7.68 -1.02 0.47
CA LEU A 96 -8.72 -2.03 0.66
C LEU A 96 -9.19 -1.98 2.11
N GLU A 97 -10.40 -1.49 2.30
CA GLU A 97 -11.03 -1.36 3.60
C GLU A 97 -12.28 -2.21 3.74
N PHE A 98 -12.55 -2.63 4.98
CA PHE A 98 -13.68 -3.49 5.30
C PHE A 98 -14.72 -2.77 6.17
N SER A 99 -15.99 -3.00 5.86
CA SER A 99 -17.14 -2.56 6.66
C SER A 99 -17.16 -1.04 6.86
N GLN A 100 -17.34 -0.57 8.10
CA GLN A 100 -17.53 0.83 8.45
C GLN A 100 -16.30 1.73 8.19
N ARG A 101 -15.10 1.16 7.99
CA ARG A 101 -13.87 1.95 7.75
C ARG A 101 -13.88 2.70 6.41
N SER A 102 -14.75 2.33 5.48
CA SER A 102 -14.97 3.09 4.23
C SER A 102 -15.32 4.56 4.48
N LEU A 103 -15.98 4.88 5.59
CA LEU A 103 -16.28 6.27 5.96
C LEU A 103 -15.01 7.07 6.32
N ILE A 104 -14.08 6.44 7.02
CA ILE A 104 -12.80 7.06 7.40
C ILE A 104 -11.95 7.30 6.15
N VAL A 105 -11.85 6.30 5.28
CA VAL A 105 -11.10 6.41 4.02
C VAL A 105 -11.72 7.49 3.13
N ARG A 106 -13.05 7.54 3.04
CA ARG A 106 -13.75 8.53 2.23
C ARG A 106 -13.50 9.95 2.75
N ASP A 107 -13.65 10.17 4.05
CA ASP A 107 -13.41 11.48 4.65
C ASP A 107 -11.94 11.92 4.49
N ALA A 108 -10.99 10.99 4.54
CA ALA A 108 -9.57 11.28 4.31
C ALA A 108 -9.22 11.68 2.86
N VAL A 109 -10.08 11.39 1.89
CA VAL A 109 -9.86 11.65 0.45
C VAL A 109 -10.62 12.89 -0.04
N GLU A 110 -11.69 13.29 0.65
CA GLU A 110 -12.47 14.50 0.36
C GLU A 110 -11.76 15.78 0.88
#